data_AF-A0A3E0EPS5-F1
#
_entry.id   AF-A0A3E0EPS5-F1
#
_cell.length_a   1.000
_cell.length_b   1.000
_cell.length_c   1.000
_cell.angle_alpha   90.00
_cell.angle_beta   90.00
_cell.angle_gamma   90.00
#
_symmetry.space_group_name_H-M   'P 1'
#
loop_
_entity.id
_entity.type
_entity.pdbx_description
1 polymer ?
#
loop_
_entity_poly.entity_id
_entity_poly.type
_entity_poly.pdbx_seq_one_letter_code
_entity_poly.pdbx_strand_id
1 'polypeptide(L)'
;MESNNKTNPHKGGRHPKKDPAVHRYSISLTAEENARFLSLYEASQMNVMAHFITACIFQKGIKTIKIDKAGMDYYMRLTTLFGQFRAVGTNYNQVVKILYRNFSEKKASTYLYNLEKQTAELAVLSQKIIQLTTEFEEKYMRE
;
A
#
# COMPACT_ATOMS: atom_id res chain seq x y z
N MET A 1 -43.37 -15.01 -36.70
CA MET A 1 -43.38 -13.98 -37.77
C MET A 1 -42.03 -13.31 -37.83
N GLU A 2 -41.59 -13.03 -39.05
CA GLU A 2 -40.21 -12.92 -39.51
C GLU A 2 -39.37 -11.83 -38.83
N SER A 3 -38.15 -12.22 -38.47
CA SER A 3 -37.02 -11.34 -38.15
C SER A 3 -36.49 -10.69 -39.43
N ASN A 4 -37.01 -9.51 -39.75
CA ASN A 4 -36.53 -8.73 -40.90
C ASN A 4 -35.22 -8.00 -40.55
N ASN A 5 -34.09 -8.69 -40.76
CA ASN A 5 -32.74 -8.15 -40.68
C ASN A 5 -32.49 -7.18 -41.84
N LYS A 6 -32.77 -5.88 -41.63
CA LYS A 6 -32.25 -4.82 -42.50
C LYS A 6 -30.82 -4.49 -42.09
N THR A 7 -29.86 -5.10 -42.77
CA THR A 7 -28.43 -4.79 -42.66
C THR A 7 -28.13 -3.46 -43.35
N ASN A 8 -28.16 -2.35 -42.60
CA ASN A 8 -27.66 -1.07 -43.09
C ASN A 8 -26.11 -1.11 -43.20
N PRO A 9 -25.51 -0.88 -44.38
CA PRO A 9 -24.09 -1.13 -44.66
C PRO A 9 -23.17 0.05 -44.32
N HIS A 10 -23.55 0.91 -43.37
CA HIS A 10 -22.70 2.01 -42.91
C HIS A 10 -22.43 1.83 -41.42
N LYS A 11 -21.47 0.95 -41.09
CA LYS A 11 -20.94 0.79 -39.73
C LYS A 11 -19.50 1.29 -39.66
N GLY A 12 -19.30 2.57 -39.98
CA GLY A 12 -18.19 3.32 -39.42
C GLY A 12 -18.58 3.70 -37.98
N GLY A 13 -18.02 3.04 -36.97
CA GLY A 13 -18.31 3.35 -35.58
C GLY A 13 -17.95 2.24 -34.60
N ARG A 14 -17.82 2.59 -33.32
CA ARG A 14 -17.57 1.64 -32.24
C ARG A 14 -18.71 0.64 -32.14
N HIS A 15 -18.39 -0.65 -32.06
CA HIS A 15 -19.39 -1.70 -31.83
C HIS A 15 -20.24 -1.40 -30.58
N PRO A 16 -21.58 -1.52 -30.67
CA PRO A 16 -22.46 -1.32 -29.53
C PRO A 16 -22.12 -2.24 -28.36
N LYS A 17 -22.23 -1.74 -27.13
CA LYS A 17 -22.09 -2.56 -25.92
C LYS A 17 -23.27 -3.54 -25.82
N LYS A 18 -23.02 -4.72 -25.23
CA LYS A 18 -24.05 -5.75 -24.98
C LYS A 18 -25.17 -5.24 -24.06
N ASP A 19 -24.83 -4.40 -23.09
CA ASP A 19 -25.79 -3.75 -22.19
C ASP A 19 -25.45 -2.26 -22.06
N PRO A 20 -26.14 -1.37 -22.79
CA PRO A 20 -25.94 0.07 -22.70
C PRO A 20 -26.65 0.67 -21.46
N ALA A 21 -26.02 1.66 -20.83
CA ALA A 21 -26.69 2.44 -19.79
C ALA A 21 -27.73 3.39 -20.43
N VAL A 22 -28.99 2.95 -20.49
CA VAL A 22 -30.09 3.69 -21.14
C VAL A 22 -30.87 4.58 -20.15
N HIS A 23 -30.94 4.18 -18.88
CA HIS A 23 -31.72 4.91 -17.87
C HIS A 23 -30.91 6.08 -17.28
N ARG A 24 -31.48 7.30 -17.38
CA ARG A 24 -30.87 8.53 -16.84
C ARG A 24 -31.83 9.20 -15.87
N TYR A 25 -31.32 9.52 -14.68
CA TYR A 25 -32.03 10.28 -13.66
C TYR A 25 -31.27 11.59 -13.42
N SER A 26 -31.98 12.71 -13.49
CA SER A 26 -31.44 14.04 -13.19
C SER A 26 -31.75 14.40 -11.74
N ILE A 27 -30.74 14.89 -11.02
CA ILE A 27 -30.90 15.43 -9.67
C ILE A 27 -30.64 16.93 -9.71
N SER A 28 -31.36 17.68 -8.86
CA SER A 28 -31.12 19.11 -8.67
C SER A 28 -30.56 19.30 -7.26
N LEU A 29 -29.48 20.07 -7.14
CA LEU A 29 -28.82 20.37 -5.87
C LEU A 29 -29.00 21.85 -5.55
N THR A 30 -29.19 22.17 -4.28
CA THR A 30 -29.05 23.53 -3.78
C THR A 30 -27.57 23.98 -3.83
N ALA A 31 -27.32 25.28 -3.67
CA ALA A 31 -25.95 25.81 -3.68
C ALA A 31 -25.06 25.16 -2.59
N GLU A 32 -25.60 24.96 -1.38
CA GLU A 32 -24.87 24.32 -0.28
C GLU A 32 -24.59 22.83 -0.55
N GLU A 33 -25.57 22.10 -1.08
CA GLU A 33 -25.39 20.70 -1.43
C GLU A 33 -24.39 20.52 -2.56
N ASN A 34 -24.39 21.43 -3.55
CA ASN A 34 -23.42 21.41 -4.64
C ASN A 34 -22.00 21.66 -4.14
N ALA A 35 -21.80 22.60 -3.21
CA ALA A 35 -20.48 22.85 -2.62
C ALA A 35 -19.94 21.62 -1.86
N ARG A 36 -20.81 20.93 -1.11
CA ARG A 36 -20.46 19.66 -0.44
C ARG A 36 -20.16 18.55 -1.45
N PHE A 37 -20.95 18.44 -2.51
CA PHE A 37 -20.76 17.46 -3.57
C PHE A 37 -19.40 17.64 -4.27
N LEU A 38 -19.03 18.87 -4.64
CA LEU A 38 -17.75 19.17 -5.28
C LEU A 38 -16.56 18.83 -4.37
N SER A 39 -16.64 19.17 -3.08
CA SER A 39 -15.61 18.81 -2.09
C SER A 39 -15.38 17.29 -2.02
N LEU A 40 -16.47 16.50 -2.04
CA LEU A 40 -16.38 15.03 -2.02
C LEU A 40 -15.86 14.46 -3.34
N TYR A 41 -16.24 15.07 -4.47
CA TYR A 41 -15.75 14.67 -5.78
C TYR A 41 -14.24 14.88 -5.90
N GLU A 42 -13.73 16.05 -5.51
CA GLU A 42 -12.30 16.36 -5.50
C GLU A 42 -11.52 15.37 -4.62
N ALA A 43 -12.06 15.08 -3.42
CA ALA A 43 -11.46 14.13 -2.50
C ALA A 43 -11.41 12.69 -3.05
N SER A 44 -12.36 12.31 -3.92
CA SER A 44 -12.42 10.98 -4.55
C SER A 44 -11.37 10.74 -5.63
N GLN A 45 -10.75 11.80 -6.17
CA GLN A 45 -9.80 11.77 -7.29
C GLN A 45 -10.35 11.10 -8.58
N MET A 46 -11.68 10.99 -8.70
CA MET A 46 -12.29 10.45 -9.91
C MET A 46 -12.29 11.50 -11.02
N ASN A 47 -12.08 11.06 -12.26
CA ASN A 47 -12.05 11.96 -13.43
C ASN A 47 -13.44 12.29 -14.00
N VAL A 48 -14.48 11.54 -13.59
CA VAL A 48 -15.82 11.64 -14.16
C VAL A 48 -16.88 11.73 -13.06
N MET A 49 -17.58 12.86 -12.98
CA MET A 49 -18.65 13.14 -12.01
C MET A 49 -19.75 12.06 -11.99
N ALA A 50 -20.18 11.58 -13.16
CA ALA A 50 -21.22 10.56 -13.25
C ALA A 50 -20.79 9.23 -12.61
N HIS A 51 -19.52 8.83 -12.80
CA HIS A 51 -18.99 7.62 -12.18
C HIS A 51 -18.91 7.78 -10.66
N PHE A 52 -18.54 8.96 -10.17
CA PHE A 52 -18.52 9.28 -8.75
C PHE A 52 -19.93 9.17 -8.13
N ILE A 53 -20.95 9.73 -8.79
CA ILE A 53 -22.34 9.63 -8.33
C ILE A 53 -22.79 8.16 -8.29
N THR A 54 -22.54 7.38 -9.35
CA THR A 54 -22.90 5.95 -9.36
C THR A 54 -22.17 5.15 -8.28
N ALA A 55 -20.90 5.46 -8.02
CA ALA A 55 -20.13 4.82 -6.97
C ALA A 55 -20.69 5.18 -5.58
N CYS A 56 -21.04 6.44 -5.33
CA CYS A 56 -21.68 6.86 -4.08
C CYS A 56 -23.01 6.12 -3.82
N ILE A 57 -23.86 5.96 -4.85
CA ILE A 57 -25.17 5.33 -4.72
C ILE A 57 -25.06 3.80 -4.52
N PHE A 58 -24.20 3.13 -5.31
CA PHE A 58 -24.16 1.67 -5.35
C PHE A 58 -23.01 1.02 -4.54
N GLN A 59 -21.95 1.77 -4.20
CA GLN A 59 -20.82 1.25 -3.41
C GLN A 59 -20.90 1.63 -1.92
N LYS A 60 -22.03 2.17 -1.46
CA LYS A 60 -22.35 2.47 -0.05
C LYS A 60 -21.13 3.05 0.70
N GLY A 61 -20.79 4.28 0.33
CA GLY A 61 -19.70 5.06 0.93
C GLY A 61 -18.37 4.85 0.21
N ILE A 62 -18.01 5.78 -0.66
CA ILE A 62 -16.61 5.97 -1.04
C ILE A 62 -15.89 6.29 0.27
N LYS A 63 -15.20 5.29 0.82
CA LYS A 63 -14.33 5.46 1.98
C LYS A 63 -13.17 6.33 1.48
N THR A 64 -13.31 7.64 1.63
CA THR A 64 -12.24 8.59 1.38
C THR A 64 -11.19 8.33 2.44
N ILE A 65 -10.31 7.36 2.19
CA ILE A 65 -9.14 7.13 3.02
C ILE A 65 -8.27 8.34 2.73
N LYS A 66 -8.30 9.35 3.60
CA LYS A 66 -7.24 10.35 3.66
C LYS A 66 -5.99 9.59 4.03
N ILE A 67 -5.24 9.15 3.02
CA ILE A 67 -3.98 8.45 3.23
C ILE A 67 -3.03 9.48 3.80
N ASP A 68 -2.75 9.37 5.09
CA ASP A 68 -1.62 10.08 5.67
C ASP A 68 -0.35 9.50 5.03
N LYS A 69 0.19 10.25 4.07
CA LYS A 69 1.39 9.86 3.33
C LYS A 69 2.57 9.69 4.28
N ALA A 70 2.64 10.47 5.37
CA ALA A 70 3.72 10.37 6.34
C ALA A 70 3.62 9.05 7.12
N GLY A 71 2.43 8.70 7.63
CA GLY A 71 2.18 7.42 8.30
C GLY A 71 2.43 6.21 7.40
N MET A 72 2.04 6.28 6.12
CA MET A 72 2.33 5.20 5.16
C MET A 72 3.83 5.06 4.88
N ASP A 73 4.55 6.17 4.67
CA ASP A 73 6.00 6.13 4.42
C ASP A 73 6.75 5.60 5.65
N TYR A 74 6.30 5.98 6.85
CA TYR A 74 6.80 5.43 8.11
C TYR A 74 6.58 3.91 8.20
N TYR A 75 5.36 3.43 7.94
CA TYR A 75 5.06 1.99 7.97
C TYR A 75 5.88 1.20 6.93
N MET A 76 6.05 1.73 5.72
CA MET A 76 6.91 1.11 4.70
C MET A 76 8.37 1.03 5.15
N ARG A 77 8.91 2.09 5.76
CA ARG A 77 10.29 2.11 6.29
C ARG A 77 10.46 1.09 7.41
N LEU A 78 9.50 1.00 8.32
CA LEU A 78 9.51 0.01 9.40
C LEU A 78 9.47 -1.42 8.86
N THR A 79 8.59 -1.68 7.89
CA THR A 79 8.51 -2.98 7.21
C THR A 79 9.83 -3.35 6.52
N THR A 80 10.46 -2.39 5.86
CA THR A 80 11.75 -2.58 5.20
C THR A 80 12.86 -2.89 6.21
N LEU A 81 12.90 -2.15 7.33
CA LEU A 81 13.85 -2.37 8.42
C LEU A 81 13.70 -3.78 9.00
N PHE A 82 12.47 -4.24 9.25
CA PHE A 82 12.21 -5.61 9.71
C PHE A 82 12.72 -6.67 8.71
N GLY A 83 12.55 -6.42 7.41
CA GLY A 83 13.12 -7.26 6.35
C GLY A 83 14.65 -7.35 6.42
N GLN A 84 15.33 -6.24 6.69
CA GLN A 84 16.79 -6.20 6.86
C GLN A 84 17.25 -7.05 8.06
N PHE A 85 16.57 -6.95 9.21
CA PHE A 85 16.88 -7.79 10.39
C PHE A 85 16.78 -9.28 10.09
N ARG A 86 15.72 -9.70 9.38
CA ARG A 86 15.55 -11.09 8.97
C ARG A 86 16.65 -11.56 8.01
N ALA A 87 17.06 -10.70 7.08
CA ALA A 87 18.14 -10.99 6.15
C ALA A 87 19.47 -11.19 6.89
N VAL A 88 19.80 -10.32 7.86
CA VAL A 88 20.99 -10.46 8.72
C VAL A 88 20.97 -11.80 9.46
N GLY A 89 19.84 -12.18 10.09
CA GLY A 89 19.74 -13.47 10.77
C GLY A 89 19.92 -14.68 9.86
N THR A 90 19.39 -14.60 8.63
CA THR A 90 19.57 -15.66 7.62
C THR A 90 21.04 -15.78 7.19
N ASN A 91 21.68 -14.64 6.91
CA ASN A 91 23.10 -14.58 6.54
C ASN A 91 24.00 -15.07 7.68
N TYR A 92 23.69 -14.73 8.92
CA TYR A 92 24.41 -15.22 10.10
C TYR A 92 24.43 -16.75 10.14
N ASN A 93 23.26 -17.39 10.01
CA ASN A 93 23.14 -18.84 9.99
C ASN A 93 23.93 -19.47 8.84
N GLN A 94 23.91 -18.85 7.66
CA GLN A 94 24.68 -19.31 6.51
C GLN A 94 26.18 -19.22 6.76
N VAL A 95 26.68 -18.09 7.27
CA VAL A 95 28.10 -17.88 7.57
C VAL A 95 28.58 -18.92 8.58
N VAL A 96 27.84 -19.14 9.68
CA VAL A 96 28.20 -20.14 10.69
C VAL A 96 28.31 -21.54 10.06
N LYS A 97 27.33 -21.95 9.25
CA LYS A 97 27.37 -23.25 8.54
C LYS A 97 28.57 -23.38 7.60
N ILE A 98 28.91 -22.31 6.87
CA ILE A 98 30.06 -22.28 5.96
C ILE A 98 31.38 -22.38 6.74
N LEU A 99 31.49 -21.67 7.87
CA LEU A 99 32.66 -21.69 8.73
C LEU A 99 32.94 -23.11 9.25
N TYR A 100 31.92 -23.78 9.78
CA TYR A 100 32.06 -25.15 10.27
C TYR A 100 32.38 -26.18 9.18
N ARG A 101 31.88 -25.99 7.95
CA ARG A 101 32.09 -26.95 6.85
C ARG A 101 33.46 -26.82 6.19
N ASN A 102 33.98 -25.60 6.06
CA ASN A 102 35.12 -25.31 5.18
C ASN A 102 36.42 -24.95 5.93
N PHE A 103 36.35 -24.67 7.23
CA PHE A 103 37.52 -24.28 8.02
C PHE A 103 37.80 -25.26 9.16
N SER A 104 39.07 -25.41 9.52
CA SER A 104 39.48 -26.08 10.77
C SER A 104 38.89 -25.35 11.98
N GLU A 105 38.56 -26.09 13.03
CA GLU A 105 37.94 -25.58 14.25
C GLU A 105 38.62 -24.32 14.80
N LYS A 106 39.95 -24.32 14.90
CA LYS A 106 40.75 -23.17 15.38
C LYS A 106 40.52 -21.89 14.55
N LYS A 107 40.41 -21.99 13.23
CA LYS A 107 40.15 -20.85 12.33
C LYS A 107 38.68 -20.42 12.39
N ALA A 108 37.77 -21.39 12.44
CA ALA A 108 36.34 -21.12 12.57
C ALA A 108 36.04 -20.35 13.87
N SER A 109 36.65 -20.75 15.00
CA SER A 109 36.52 -20.05 16.28
C SER A 109 36.98 -18.59 16.23
N THR A 110 38.10 -18.29 15.55
CA THR A 110 38.56 -16.90 15.39
C THR A 110 37.56 -16.05 14.61
N TYR A 111 37.00 -16.58 13.52
CA TYR A 111 35.98 -15.86 12.74
C TYR A 111 34.66 -15.70 13.50
N LEU A 112 34.26 -16.72 14.26
CA LEU A 112 33.06 -16.65 15.11
C LEU A 112 33.20 -15.59 16.20
N TYR A 113 34.37 -15.44 16.80
CA TYR A 113 34.61 -14.38 17.78
C TYR A 113 34.45 -12.97 17.18
N ASN A 114 34.93 -12.76 15.96
CA ASN A 114 34.73 -11.49 15.26
C ASN A 114 33.25 -11.25 14.93
N LEU A 115 32.52 -12.30 14.55
CA LEU A 115 31.09 -12.24 14.25
C LEU A 115 30.26 -11.95 15.50
N GLU A 116 30.63 -12.54 16.65
CA GLU A 116 30.03 -12.27 17.95
C GLU A 116 30.16 -10.80 18.32
N LYS A 117 31.35 -10.21 18.16
CA LYS A 117 31.57 -8.78 18.42
C LYS A 117 30.66 -7.88 17.58
N GLN A 118 30.54 -8.15 16.28
CA GLN A 118 29.63 -7.38 15.42
C GLN A 118 28.16 -7.57 15.82
N THR A 119 27.79 -8.77 16.26
CA THR A 119 26.42 -9.07 16.73
C THR A 119 26.10 -8.33 18.03
N ALA A 120 27.08 -8.19 18.93
CA ALA A 120 26.94 -7.38 20.14
C ALA A 120 26.74 -5.89 19.81
N GLU A 121 27.51 -5.34 18.86
CA GLU A 121 27.33 -3.96 18.38
C GLU A 121 25.92 -3.75 17.78
N LEU A 122 25.44 -4.71 16.99
CA LEU A 122 24.08 -4.69 16.44
C LEU A 122 23.01 -4.74 17.53
N ALA A 123 23.20 -5.53 18.58
CA ALA A 123 22.28 -5.60 19.71
C ALA A 123 22.17 -4.26 20.45
N VAL A 124 23.31 -3.59 20.68
CA VAL A 124 23.35 -2.25 21.29
C VAL A 124 22.63 -1.22 20.41
N LEU A 125 22.85 -1.26 19.10
CA LEU A 125 22.12 -0.39 18.16
C LEU A 125 20.62 -0.65 18.18
N SER A 126 20.21 -1.92 18.25
CA SER A 126 18.80 -2.31 18.33
C SER A 126 18.14 -1.80 19.61
N GLN A 127 18.83 -1.85 20.75
CA GLN A 127 18.34 -1.26 21.99
C GLN A 127 18.16 0.27 21.88
N LYS A 128 19.11 0.97 21.25
CA LYS A 128 18.99 2.42 20.99
C LYS A 128 17.80 2.75 20.09
N ILE A 129 17.55 1.93 19.05
CA ILE A 129 16.38 2.10 18.18
C ILE A 129 15.09 1.95 18.99
N ILE A 130 14.99 0.91 19.83
CA ILE A 130 13.82 0.69 20.69
C ILE A 130 13.63 1.90 21.61
N GLN A 131 14.69 2.36 22.28
CA GLN A 131 14.61 3.52 23.17
C GLN A 131 14.11 4.78 22.45
N LEU A 132 14.69 5.12 21.29
CA LEU A 132 14.26 6.27 20.50
C LEU A 132 12.80 6.15 20.02
N THR A 133 12.37 4.93 19.69
CA THR A 133 10.98 4.66 19.30
C THR A 133 10.04 4.87 20.47
N THR A 134 10.37 4.34 21.65
CA THR A 134 9.59 4.55 22.87
C THR A 134 9.49 6.04 23.18
N GLU A 135 10.62 6.77 23.21
CA GLU A 135 10.64 8.21 23.47
C GLU A 135 9.79 9.01 22.47
N PHE A 136 9.75 8.59 21.21
CA PHE A 136 8.91 9.20 20.19
C PHE A 136 7.42 8.92 20.46
N GLU A 137 7.05 7.68 20.77
CA GLU A 137 5.68 7.30 21.13
C GLU A 137 5.20 8.05 22.37
N GLU A 138 6.03 8.23 23.40
CA GLU A 138 5.67 8.99 24.60
C GLU A 138 5.37 10.46 24.29
N LYS A 139 6.15 11.07 23.38
CA LYS A 139 6.07 12.51 23.07
C LYS A 139 4.96 12.87 22.09
N TYR A 140 4.63 11.98 21.15
CA TYR A 140 3.79 12.32 19.99
C TYR A 140 2.57 11.42 19.78
N MET A 141 2.45 10.28 20.48
CA MET A 141 1.37 9.31 20.26
C MET A 141 0.51 9.04 21.51
N ARG A 142 0.82 9.69 22.64
CA ARG A 142 -0.01 9.66 23.85
C ARG A 142 -0.99 10.85 23.84
N GLU A 143 -2.17 10.61 23.27
CA GLU A 143 -3.42 11.35 23.57
C GLU A 143 -4.34 10.47 24.43
#